data_AF-A0A4S2M6J4-F1
#
_entry.id   AF-A0A4S2M6J4-F1
#
_cell.length_a   1.000
_cell.length_b   1.000
_cell.length_c   1.000
_cell.angle_alpha   90.00
_cell.angle_beta   90.00
_cell.angle_gamma   90.00
#
_symmetry.space_group_name_H-M   'P 1'
#
loop_
_entity.id
_entity.type
_entity.pdbx_description
1 polymer ?
#
loop_
_entity_poly.entity_id
_entity_poly.type
_entity_poly.pdbx_seq_one_letter_code
_entity_poly.pdbx_strand_id
1 'polypeptide(L)' 'ATCLTYGSQIAFLTTDVTRLIDDYAYYRPTVLALVPRVLSRMYAAVMEKVNSSKIKARLFERAIKSKLEEQK' A
#
# COMPACT_ATOMS: atom_id res chain seq x y z
N ALA A 1 1.62 -17.73 12.49
CA ALA A 1 1.27 -18.31 13.80
C ALA A 1 0.85 -17.22 14.79
N THR A 2 1.66 -16.17 14.95
CA THR A 2 1.43 -15.04 15.86
C THR A 2 0.03 -14.41 15.73
N CYS A 3 -0.47 -14.11 14.54
CA CYS A 3 -1.78 -13.45 14.38
C CYS A 3 -2.97 -14.28 14.94
N LEU A 4 -2.88 -15.62 14.91
CA LEU A 4 -3.92 -16.50 15.44
C LEU A 4 -3.89 -16.56 16.97
N THR A 5 -2.71 -16.45 17.58
CA THR A 5 -2.57 -16.51 19.05
C THR A 5 -3.03 -15.23 19.74
N TYR A 6 -3.00 -14.09 19.03
CA TYR A 6 -3.42 -12.78 19.55
C TYR A 6 -4.88 -12.41 19.22
N GLY A 7 -5.69 -13.33 18.69
CA GLY A 7 -7.09 -13.05 18.31
C GLY A 7 -7.22 -12.00 17.20
N SER A 8 -6.21 -11.89 16.34
CA SER A 8 -6.18 -10.87 15.28
C SER A 8 -7.17 -11.21 14.16
N GLN A 9 -7.68 -10.19 13.47
CA GLN A 9 -8.48 -10.37 12.26
C GLN A 9 -7.57 -10.61 11.06
N ILE A 10 -7.86 -11.67 10.29
CA ILE A 10 -7.08 -12.04 9.10
C ILE A 10 -7.91 -11.68 7.87
N ALA A 11 -7.38 -10.78 7.06
CA ALA A 11 -7.95 -10.43 5.76
C ALA A 11 -7.42 -11.39 4.69
N PHE A 12 -8.32 -11.89 3.85
CA PHE A 12 -7.98 -12.69 2.68
C PHE A 12 -8.07 -11.83 1.43
N LEU A 13 -7.16 -12.08 0.49
CA LEU A 13 -7.10 -11.37 -0.77
C LEU A 13 -8.26 -11.77 -1.69
N THR A 14 -8.87 -10.81 -2.37
CA THR A 14 -9.96 -11.03 -3.32
C THR A 14 -9.38 -11.52 -4.65
N THR A 15 -9.11 -12.82 -4.73
CA THR A 15 -8.76 -13.63 -5.91
C THR A 15 -7.41 -13.33 -6.56
N ASP A 16 -7.00 -12.06 -6.74
CA ASP A 16 -5.80 -11.69 -7.49
C ASP A 16 -4.96 -10.57 -6.85
N VAL A 17 -3.64 -10.65 -7.02
CA VAL A 17 -2.65 -9.67 -6.53
C VAL A 17 -2.86 -8.26 -7.11
N THR A 18 -3.57 -8.14 -8.22
CA THR A 18 -3.89 -6.84 -8.85
C THR A 18 -4.86 -6.01 -8.02
N ARG A 19 -5.76 -6.65 -7.26
CA ARG A 19 -6.71 -6.00 -6.35
C ARG A 19 -6.18 -5.78 -4.94
N LEU A 20 -4.93 -6.16 -4.69
CA LEU A 20 -4.30 -6.01 -3.37
C LEU A 20 -4.34 -4.58 -2.85
N ILE A 21 -4.19 -3.57 -3.72
CA ILE A 21 -4.24 -2.15 -3.30
C ILE A 21 -5.66 -1.76 -2.85
N ASP A 22 -6.69 -2.27 -3.53
CA ASP A 22 -8.09 -1.99 -3.21
C ASP A 22 -8.49 -2.70 -1.91
N ASP A 23 -8.11 -3.98 -1.77
CA ASP A 23 -8.30 -4.75 -0.54
C ASP A 23 -7.56 -4.10 0.64
N TYR A 24 -6.35 -3.60 0.42
CA TYR A 24 -5.59 -2.88 1.44
C TYR A 24 -6.34 -1.63 1.93
N ALA A 25 -6.90 -0.85 1.01
CA ALA A 25 -7.66 0.35 1.35
C ALA A 25 -8.94 0.05 2.13
N TYR A 26 -9.58 -1.10 1.84
CA TYR A 26 -10.78 -1.58 2.52
C TYR A 26 -10.48 -2.11 3.93
N TYR A 27 -9.54 -3.06 4.05
CA TYR A 27 -9.26 -3.75 5.32
C TYR A 27 -8.40 -2.94 6.29
N ARG A 28 -7.56 -2.00 5.80
CA ARG A 28 -6.62 -1.19 6.59
C ARG A 28 -5.88 -1.99 7.68
N PRO A 29 -5.17 -3.06 7.32
CA PRO A 29 -4.52 -3.93 8.29
C PRO A 29 -3.40 -3.20 9.05
N THR A 30 -3.31 -3.44 10.36
CA THR A 30 -2.24 -2.92 11.23
C THR A 30 -0.91 -3.65 11.03
N VAL A 31 -0.98 -4.93 10.70
CA VAL A 31 0.19 -5.80 10.47
C VAL A 31 0.09 -6.41 9.08
N LEU A 32 1.16 -6.27 8.30
CA LEU A 32 1.23 -6.72 6.92
C LEU A 32 2.48 -7.57 6.72
N ALA A 33 2.28 -8.81 6.31
CA ALA A 33 3.35 -9.67 5.84
C ALA A 33 3.46 -9.56 4.32
N LEU A 34 4.45 -8.80 3.83
CA LEU A 34 4.64 -8.49 2.42
C LEU A 34 5.96 -9.11 1.92
N VAL A 35 6.00 -9.55 0.66
CA VAL A 35 7.24 -9.92 -0.01
C VAL A 35 7.77 -8.76 -0.87
N PRO A 36 9.09 -8.64 -1.10
CA PRO A 36 9.67 -7.57 -1.90
C PRO A 36 9.04 -7.44 -3.29
N ARG A 37 8.76 -8.57 -3.96
CA ARG A 37 8.14 -8.58 -5.30
C ARG A 37 6.76 -7.92 -5.33
N VAL A 38 5.97 -8.08 -4.26
CA VAL A 38 4.64 -7.47 -4.15
C VAL A 38 4.76 -5.97 -3.92
N LEU A 39 5.68 -5.55 -3.05
CA LEU A 39 5.95 -4.12 -2.82
C LEU A 39 6.40 -3.41 -4.11
N SER A 40 7.29 -4.02 -4.88
CA SER A 40 7.72 -3.48 -6.18
C SER A 40 6.56 -3.31 -7.16
N ARG A 41 5.63 -4.27 -7.20
CA ARG A 41 4.44 -4.19 -8.07
C ARG A 41 3.49 -3.08 -7.63
N MET A 42 3.23 -2.95 -6.34
CA MET A 42 2.38 -1.88 -5.81
C MET A 42 2.98 -0.50 -6.13
N TYR A 43 4.29 -0.35 -5.95
CA TYR A 43 5.00 0.88 -6.30
C TYR A 43 4.85 1.21 -7.79
N ALA A 44 5.08 0.24 -8.67
CA ALA A 44 4.94 0.44 -10.12
C ALA A 44 3.52 0.88 -10.51
N ALA A 45 2.48 0.24 -9.94
CA ALA A 45 1.09 0.57 -10.21
C ALA A 45 0.70 2.00 -9.74
N VAL A 46 1.25 2.44 -8.60
CA VAL A 46 1.04 3.83 -8.13
C VAL A 46 1.79 4.80 -9.04
N MET A 47 3.04 4.50 -9.38
CA MET A 47 3.87 5.37 -10.19
C MET A 47 3.32 5.53 -11.62
N GLU A 48 2.72 4.49 -12.19
CA GLU A 48 2.00 4.54 -13.46
C GLU A 48 0.82 5.54 -13.42
N LYS A 49 0.00 5.49 -12.36
CA LYS A 49 -1.12 6.44 -12.17
C LYS A 49 -0.63 7.88 -11.99
N VAL A 50 0.48 8.07 -11.29
CA VAL A 50 1.05 9.40 -10.99
C VAL A 50 1.74 10.01 -12.22
N ASN A 51 2.47 9.20 -12.99
CA ASN A 51 3.18 9.64 -14.19
C ASN A 51 2.26 10.05 -15.34
N SER A 52 0.97 9.74 -15.26
CA SER A 52 -0.04 10.21 -16.24
C SER A 52 -0.13 11.73 -16.35
N SER A 53 0.24 12.48 -15.30
CA SER A 53 0.16 13.94 -15.29
C SER A 53 1.23 14.57 -14.42
N LYS A 54 1.96 15.56 -14.98
CA LYS A 54 2.98 16.35 -14.27
C LYS A 54 2.42 17.08 -13.03
N ILE A 55 1.13 17.44 -13.05
CA ILE A 55 0.47 18.09 -11.90
C ILE A 55 0.27 17.08 -10.77
N LYS A 56 -0.18 15.86 -11.10
CA LYS A 56 -0.38 14.78 -10.12
C LYS A 56 0.95 14.32 -9.51
N ALA A 57 2.01 14.24 -10.31
CA ALA A 57 3.37 13.94 -9.84
C ALA A 57 3.86 14.95 -8.79
N ARG A 58 3.75 16.25 -9.07
CA ARG A 58 4.19 17.30 -8.13
C ARG A 58 3.37 17.32 -6.84
N LEU A 59 2.07 17.02 -6.91
CA LEU A 59 1.21 16.90 -5.72
C LEU A 59 1.61 15.67 -4.90
N PHE A 60 1.89 14.54 -5.55
CA PHE A 60 2.31 13.31 -4.91
C PHE A 60 3.65 13.47 -4.18
N GLU A 61 4.65 14.07 -4.81
CA GLU A 61 5.96 14.36 -4.19
C GLU A 61 5.82 15.25 -2.95
N ARG A 62 4.97 16.29 -3.01
CA ARG A 62 4.69 17.15 -1.86
C ARG A 62 4.02 16.39 -0.72
N ALA A 63 3.04 15.54 -1.03
CA ALA A 63 2.35 14.72 -0.04
C ALA A 63 3.31 13.74 0.64
N ILE A 64 4.17 13.06 -0.13
CA ILE A 64 5.20 12.16 0.38
C ILE A 64 6.15 12.92 1.32
N LYS A 65 6.65 14.09 0.90
CA LYS A 65 7.56 14.91 1.72
C LYS A 65 6.93 15.30 3.06
N SER A 66 5.69 15.77 3.03
CA SER A 66 4.95 16.14 4.26
C SER A 66 4.78 14.93 5.20
N LYS A 67 4.48 13.74 4.67
CA LYS A 67 4.33 12.54 5.50
C LYS A 67 5.65 12.02 6.05
N LEU A 68 6.75 12.17 5.31
CA LEU A 68 8.07 11.81 5.81
C LEU A 68 8.54 12.75 6.93
N GLU A 69 8.21 14.03 6.85
CA GLU A 69 8.48 15.01 7.91
C GLU A 69 7.65 14.73 9.17
N GLU A 70 6.39 14.29 9.04
CA GLU A 70 5.56 13.84 10.18
C GLU A 70 6.10 12.60 10.90
N GLN A 71 6.85 11.75 10.21
CA GLN A 71 7.36 10.46 10.73
C GLN A 71 8.80 10.54 11.28
N LYS A 72 9.46 11.70 11.17
CA LYS A 72 10.76 11.96 11.81
C LYS A 72 10.57 12.36 13.27
#